data_AF-A0A538IP61-F1
#
_entry.id   AF-A0A538IP61-F1
#
_cell.length_a   1.000
_cell.length_b   1.000
_cell.length_c   1.000
_cell.angle_alpha   90.00
_cell.angle_beta   90.00
_cell.angle_gamma   90.00
#
_symmetry.space_group_name_H-M   'P 1'
#
loop_
_entity.id
_entity.type
_entity.pdbx_description
1 polymer ?
#
loop_
_entity_poly.entity_id
_entity_poly.type
_entity_poly.pdbx_seq_one_letter_code
_entity_poly.pdbx_strand_id
1 'polypeptide(L)'
;MRTRLRVLRAALLGGASLLGLAGAHVLDYLLLYRNPVVRTGLLRQTGHAYFGKAFEFAIASAILAVIGTFAFGVLRAHQSAERRSTWRAAGILALIQSGGFVALEAGERIVVNAHAGQLLKVTLVGVVLQVIVATVTAFVLSLIERAGRFIARALSATPALRRAVVVLSRPRDAIRPRLLFLTRASPRAPPLALLS
;
A
#
# COMPACT_ATOMS: atom_id res chain seq x y z
N MET A 1 -5.95 8.29 13.17
CA MET A 1 -5.55 7.72 11.85
C MET A 1 -4.06 7.84 11.51
N ARG A 2 -3.41 9.00 11.72
CA ARG A 2 -1.99 9.21 11.33
C ARG A 2 -1.00 8.18 11.91
N THR A 3 -1.18 7.75 13.16
CA THR A 3 -0.30 6.75 13.81
C THR A 3 -0.37 5.37 13.16
N ARG A 4 -1.58 4.86 12.86
CA ARG A 4 -1.77 3.55 12.21
C ARG A 4 -1.11 3.51 10.82
N LEU A 5 -1.22 4.59 10.05
CA LEU A 5 -0.57 4.70 8.74
C LEU A 5 0.95 4.73 8.84
N ARG A 6 1.51 5.34 9.88
CA ARG A 6 2.96 5.34 10.14
C ARG A 6 3.46 3.94 10.51
N VAL A 7 2.74 3.24 11.39
CA VAL A 7 3.06 1.86 11.79
C VAL A 7 3.00 0.91 10.61
N LEU A 8 1.92 0.95 9.82
CA LEU A 8 1.81 0.14 8.62
C LEU A 8 2.99 0.41 7.67
N ARG A 9 3.34 1.67 7.45
CA ARG A 9 4.48 2.02 6.60
C ARG A 9 5.80 1.47 7.13
N ALA A 10 6.04 1.60 8.43
CA ALA A 10 7.23 1.05 9.06
C ALA A 10 7.27 -0.47 8.88
N ALA A 11 6.13 -1.16 9.02
CA ALA A 11 6.03 -2.60 8.79
C ALA A 11 6.31 -2.97 7.32
N LEU A 12 5.80 -2.21 6.34
CA LEU A 12 6.09 -2.46 4.92
C LEU A 12 7.57 -2.24 4.59
N LEU A 13 8.17 -1.16 5.09
CA LEU A 13 9.60 -0.90 4.92
C LEU A 13 10.44 -1.98 5.62
N GLY A 14 10.04 -2.38 6.82
CA GLY A 14 10.66 -3.48 7.57
C GLY A 14 10.62 -4.80 6.80
N GLY A 15 9.45 -5.22 6.32
CA GLY A 15 9.30 -6.45 5.56
C GLY A 15 10.13 -6.47 4.27
N ALA A 16 10.15 -5.36 3.53
CA ALA A 16 11.01 -5.23 2.34
C ALA A 16 12.50 -5.20 2.70
N SER A 17 12.86 -4.60 3.84
CA SER A 17 14.25 -4.51 4.29
C SER A 17 14.85 -5.87 4.62
N LEU A 18 14.06 -6.84 5.10
CA LEU A 18 14.55 -8.17 5.44
C LEU A 18 15.10 -8.91 4.21
N LEU A 19 14.39 -8.86 3.08
CA LEU A 19 14.87 -9.46 1.84
C LEU A 19 16.07 -8.70 1.26
N GLY A 20 16.06 -7.37 1.33
CA GLY A 20 17.20 -6.55 0.93
C GLY A 20 18.47 -6.91 1.72
N LEU A 21 18.34 -7.00 3.05
CA LEU A 21 19.39 -7.39 3.97
C LEU A 21 19.93 -8.78 3.63
N ALA A 22 19.05 -9.79 3.57
CA ALA A 22 19.44 -11.16 3.32
C ALA A 22 20.05 -11.35 1.92
N GLY A 23 19.47 -10.69 0.90
CA GLY A 23 19.97 -10.74 -0.48
C GLY A 23 21.34 -10.09 -0.63
N ALA A 24 21.54 -8.91 -0.04
CA ALA A 24 22.84 -8.23 -0.05
C ALA A 24 23.90 -9.01 0.73
N HIS A 25 23.53 -9.66 1.83
CA HIS A 25 24.41 -10.56 2.59
C HIS A 25 24.89 -11.74 1.75
N VAL A 26 23.97 -12.42 1.07
CA VAL A 26 24.33 -13.50 0.14
C VAL A 26 25.25 -12.99 -0.97
N LEU A 27 24.92 -11.84 -1.54
CA LEU A 27 25.69 -11.24 -2.64
C LEU A 27 27.12 -10.90 -2.20
N ASP A 28 27.30 -10.39 -0.98
CA ASP A 28 28.62 -10.09 -0.42
C ASP A 28 29.52 -11.34 -0.38
N TYR A 29 28.99 -12.45 0.16
CA TYR A 29 29.73 -13.73 0.17
C TYR A 29 29.98 -14.29 -1.23
N LEU A 30 29.06 -14.11 -2.17
CA LEU A 30 29.26 -14.54 -3.56
C LEU A 30 30.35 -13.73 -4.28
N LEU A 31 30.44 -12.42 -3.99
CA LEU A 31 31.44 -11.53 -4.58
C LEU A 31 32.84 -11.77 -3.99
N LEU A 32 32.93 -11.92 -2.66
CA LEU A 32 34.19 -12.11 -1.95
C LEU A 32 34.74 -13.53 -2.08
N TYR A 33 33.87 -14.54 -2.09
CA TYR A 33 34.25 -15.96 -2.09
C TYR A 33 33.68 -16.69 -3.32
N ARG A 34 34.34 -16.48 -4.47
CA ARG A 34 33.92 -17.07 -5.76
C ARG A 34 34.01 -18.60 -5.78
N ASN A 35 34.99 -19.20 -5.10
CA ASN A 35 35.13 -20.65 -5.02
C ASN A 35 34.00 -21.25 -4.13
N PRO A 36 33.13 -22.13 -4.68
CA PRO A 36 31.98 -22.67 -3.94
C PRO A 36 32.36 -23.58 -2.78
N VAL A 37 33.51 -24.27 -2.86
CA VAL A 37 34.00 -25.15 -1.78
C VAL A 37 34.50 -24.30 -0.61
N VAL A 38 35.29 -23.26 -0.89
CA VAL A 38 35.76 -22.31 0.14
C VAL A 38 34.59 -21.59 0.79
N ARG A 39 33.60 -21.15 -0.01
CA ARG A 39 32.39 -20.47 0.48
C ARG A 39 31.54 -21.37 1.37
N THR A 40 31.28 -22.62 0.97
CA THR A 40 30.48 -23.54 1.79
C THR A 40 31.21 -23.93 3.08
N GLY A 41 32.54 -24.08 3.04
CA GLY A 41 33.38 -24.26 4.23
C GLY A 41 33.27 -23.08 5.19
N LEU A 42 33.42 -21.85 4.69
CA LEU A 42 33.28 -20.63 5.47
C LEU A 42 31.88 -20.48 6.08
N LEU A 43 30.82 -20.61 5.28
CA LEU A 43 29.43 -20.48 5.74
C LEU A 43 29.08 -21.48 6.86
N ARG A 44 29.63 -22.71 6.81
CA ARG A 44 29.46 -23.69 7.89
C ARG A 44 30.22 -23.29 9.16
N GLN A 45 31.42 -22.73 9.01
CA GLN A 45 32.25 -22.27 10.14
C GLN A 45 31.72 -20.98 10.77
N THR A 46 31.04 -20.12 10.01
CA THR A 46 30.52 -18.82 10.47
C THR A 46 29.07 -18.87 10.96
N GLY A 47 28.46 -20.06 11.04
CA GLY A 47 27.15 -20.23 11.67
C GLY A 47 25.94 -20.03 10.75
N HIS A 48 26.10 -20.00 9.42
CA HIS A 48 25.01 -19.74 8.46
C HIS A 48 24.04 -20.92 8.26
N ALA A 49 24.02 -21.92 9.14
CA ALA A 49 23.13 -23.08 9.03
C ALA A 49 21.63 -22.70 9.08
N TYR A 50 21.29 -21.63 9.79
CA TYR A 50 19.91 -21.12 9.89
C TYR A 50 19.49 -20.24 8.70
N PHE A 51 20.43 -19.88 7.82
CA PHE A 51 20.24 -18.84 6.81
C PHE A 51 19.15 -19.20 5.79
N GLY A 52 18.97 -20.48 5.45
CA GLY A 52 17.90 -20.93 4.56
C GLY A 52 16.50 -20.55 5.09
N LYS A 53 16.25 -20.76 6.40
CA LYS A 53 14.97 -20.40 7.04
C LYS A 53 14.80 -18.90 7.21
N ALA A 54 15.87 -18.19 7.54
CA ALA A 54 15.84 -16.73 7.57
C ALA A 54 15.51 -16.15 6.18
N PHE A 55 16.03 -16.73 5.10
CA PHE A 55 15.79 -16.31 3.73
C PHE A 55 14.33 -16.58 3.30
N GLU A 56 13.76 -17.75 3.63
CA GLU A 56 12.34 -18.04 3.42
C GLU A 56 11.43 -16.98 4.09
N PHE A 57 11.73 -16.64 5.35
CA PHE A 57 10.99 -15.61 6.09
C PHE A 57 11.16 -14.21 5.47
N ALA A 58 12.35 -13.89 5.00
CA ALA A 58 12.64 -12.63 4.32
C ALA A 58 11.84 -12.49 3.01
N ILE A 59 11.74 -13.56 2.22
CA ILE A 59 10.90 -13.60 1.01
C ILE A 59 9.43 -13.37 1.37
N ALA A 60 8.89 -14.13 2.34
CA ALA A 60 7.49 -14.00 2.76
C ALA A 60 7.18 -12.57 3.22
N SER A 61 8.07 -11.98 4.02
CA SER A 61 7.96 -10.60 4.51
C SER A 61 7.99 -9.57 3.38
N ALA A 62 8.85 -9.77 2.37
CA ALA A 62 8.92 -8.90 1.20
C ALA A 62 7.68 -8.99 0.31
N ILE A 63 7.11 -10.18 0.13
CA ILE A 63 5.84 -10.36 -0.59
C ILE A 63 4.73 -9.57 0.09
N LEU A 64 4.59 -9.69 1.41
CA LEU A 64 3.62 -8.92 2.18
C LEU A 64 3.86 -7.41 2.07
N ALA A 65 5.12 -6.98 2.08
CA ALA A 65 5.49 -5.58 1.89
C ALA A 65 5.09 -5.06 0.50
N VAL A 66 5.29 -5.84 -0.56
CA VAL A 66 4.90 -5.50 -1.94
C VAL A 66 3.37 -5.37 -2.04
N ILE A 67 2.63 -6.38 -1.58
CA ILE A 67 1.15 -6.39 -1.59
C ILE A 67 0.62 -5.18 -0.82
N GLY A 68 1.13 -4.97 0.40
CA GLY A 68 0.70 -3.87 1.24
C GLY A 68 1.06 -2.51 0.67
N THR A 69 2.22 -2.37 0.01
CA THR A 69 2.62 -1.12 -0.67
C THR A 69 1.72 -0.81 -1.87
N PHE A 70 1.36 -1.84 -2.64
CA PHE A 70 0.40 -1.71 -3.74
C PHE A 70 -0.98 -1.28 -3.23
N ALA A 71 -1.52 -2.00 -2.24
CA ALA A 71 -2.80 -1.69 -1.62
C ALA A 71 -2.81 -0.27 -1.00
N PHE A 72 -1.70 0.13 -0.37
CA PHE A 72 -1.52 1.48 0.14
C PHE A 72 -1.58 2.54 -0.97
N GLY A 73 -1.03 2.24 -2.15
CA GLY A 73 -1.17 3.05 -3.36
C GLY A 73 -2.63 3.18 -3.81
N VAL A 74 -3.35 2.05 -3.91
CA VAL A 74 -4.77 2.00 -4.28
C VAL A 74 -5.63 2.85 -3.34
N LEU A 75 -5.50 2.63 -2.02
CA LEU A 75 -6.29 3.33 -0.99
C LEU A 75 -6.06 4.84 -0.95
N ARG A 76 -4.94 5.33 -1.52
CA ARG A 76 -4.57 6.75 -1.53
C ARG A 76 -4.64 7.38 -2.91
N ALA A 77 -5.24 6.71 -3.89
CA ALA A 77 -5.33 7.19 -5.27
C ALA A 77 -5.89 8.61 -5.39
N HIS A 78 -6.91 8.93 -4.58
CA HIS A 78 -7.66 10.19 -4.62
C HIS A 78 -7.30 11.19 -3.52
N GLN A 79 -6.34 10.86 -2.65
CA GLN A 79 -5.87 11.81 -1.63
C GLN A 79 -4.86 12.77 -2.25
N SER A 80 -4.89 14.05 -1.83
CA SER A 80 -3.91 15.06 -2.23
C SER A 80 -2.50 14.49 -2.03
N ALA A 81 -1.76 14.39 -3.14
CA ALA A 81 -0.48 13.71 -3.16
C ALA A 81 0.57 14.54 -2.42
N GLU A 82 0.75 14.25 -1.14
CA GLU A 82 1.96 14.66 -0.44
C GLU A 82 3.14 14.02 -1.20
N ARG A 83 3.97 14.83 -1.88
CA ARG A 83 5.12 14.36 -2.65
C ARG A 83 6.08 13.67 -1.70
N ARG A 84 6.02 12.35 -1.69
CA ARG A 84 6.90 11.51 -0.87
C ARG A 84 8.22 11.35 -1.60
N SER A 85 9.30 11.70 -0.92
CA SER A 85 10.65 11.52 -1.43
C SER A 85 11.04 10.04 -1.40
N THR A 86 11.28 9.44 -2.56
CA THR A 86 11.90 8.11 -2.68
C THR A 86 13.25 8.07 -1.95
N TRP A 87 14.01 9.17 -1.97
CA TRP A 87 15.29 9.29 -1.27
C TRP A 87 15.16 9.16 0.24
N ARG A 88 14.07 9.67 0.83
CA ARG A 88 13.82 9.48 2.27
C ARG A 88 13.57 8.01 2.59
N ALA A 89 12.84 7.28 1.74
CA ALA A 89 12.65 5.84 1.92
C ALA A 89 13.96 5.07 1.73
N ALA A 90 14.78 5.44 0.74
CA ALA A 90 16.10 4.88 0.52
C ALA A 90 17.00 5.07 1.74
N GLY A 91 17.06 6.28 2.32
CA GLY A 91 17.83 6.54 3.53
C GLY A 91 17.38 5.70 4.73
N ILE A 92 16.07 5.56 4.95
CA ILE A 92 15.53 4.72 6.05
C ILE A 92 15.88 3.25 5.81
N LEU A 93 15.69 2.75 4.58
CA LEU A 93 16.04 1.37 4.24
C LEU A 93 17.54 1.12 4.38
N ALA A 94 18.39 2.06 3.96
CA ALA A 94 19.83 1.95 4.07
C ALA A 94 20.27 1.89 5.53
N LEU A 95 19.66 2.68 6.42
CA LEU A 95 19.92 2.63 7.86
C LEU A 95 19.51 1.27 8.46
N ILE A 96 18.31 0.78 8.16
CA ILE A 96 17.81 -0.50 8.67
C ILE A 96 18.67 -1.66 8.16
N GLN A 97 18.94 -1.69 6.85
CA GLN A 97 19.67 -2.78 6.21
C GLN A 97 21.15 -2.79 6.64
N SER A 98 21.82 -1.63 6.65
CA SER A 98 23.23 -1.55 7.07
C SER A 98 23.38 -1.83 8.57
N GLY A 99 22.51 -1.26 9.41
CA GLY A 99 22.52 -1.52 10.84
C GLY A 99 22.21 -2.99 11.17
N GLY A 100 21.21 -3.56 10.50
CA GLY A 100 20.87 -4.97 10.64
C GLY A 100 21.98 -5.91 10.16
N PHE A 101 22.65 -5.58 9.05
CA PHE A 101 23.80 -6.34 8.56
C PHE A 101 24.98 -6.32 9.54
N VAL A 102 25.33 -5.14 10.06
CA VAL A 102 26.40 -5.02 11.07
C VAL A 102 26.04 -5.81 12.34
N ALA A 103 24.79 -5.73 12.80
CA ALA A 103 24.33 -6.48 13.97
C ALA A 103 24.37 -8.00 13.74
N LEU A 104 23.97 -8.45 12.54
CA LEU A 104 23.97 -9.86 12.15
C LEU A 104 25.39 -10.42 12.09
N GLU A 105 26.30 -9.75 11.36
CA GLU A 105 27.71 -10.18 11.26
C GLU A 105 28.43 -10.12 12.61
N ALA A 106 28.15 -9.13 13.46
CA ALA A 106 28.68 -9.08 14.81
C ALA A 106 28.16 -10.24 15.67
N GLY A 107 26.86 -10.52 15.61
CA GLY A 107 26.23 -11.61 16.36
C GLY A 107 26.75 -12.98 15.96
N GLU A 108 26.83 -13.26 14.66
CA GLU A 108 27.38 -14.52 14.13
C GLU A 108 28.81 -14.73 14.61
N ARG A 109 29.65 -13.69 14.57
CA ARG A 109 31.06 -13.79 14.96
C ARG A 109 31.31 -13.90 16.45
N ILE A 110 30.45 -13.30 17.29
CA ILE A 110 30.47 -13.51 18.74
C ILE A 110 30.17 -14.98 19.06
N VAL A 111 29.18 -15.57 18.38
CA VAL A 111 28.80 -16.98 18.59
C VAL A 111 29.92 -17.94 18.19
N VAL A 112 30.70 -17.62 17.14
CA VAL A 112 31.77 -18.50 16.64
C VAL A 112 33.20 -18.11 17.08
N ASN A 113 33.37 -17.10 17.95
CA ASN A 113 34.68 -16.58 18.41
C ASN A 113 35.67 -16.26 17.26
N ALA A 114 35.19 -15.64 16.17
CA ALA A 114 36.02 -15.33 15.00
C ALA A 114 36.93 -14.10 15.21
N HIS A 115 38.09 -14.07 14.54
CA HIS A 115 39.08 -12.99 14.65
C HIS A 115 38.61 -11.67 14.00
N ALA A 116 38.85 -10.55 14.70
CA ALA A 116 38.33 -9.24 14.31
C ALA A 116 38.90 -8.65 13.00
N GLY A 117 40.09 -9.07 12.55
CA GLY A 117 40.73 -8.51 11.35
C GLY A 117 39.97 -8.75 10.03
N GLN A 118 39.15 -9.81 9.96
CA GLN A 118 38.28 -10.05 8.80
C GLN A 118 36.99 -9.21 8.82
N LEU A 119 36.69 -8.48 9.91
CA LEU A 119 35.52 -7.59 10.02
C LEU A 119 35.58 -6.45 9.01
N LEU A 120 36.68 -5.72 8.97
CA LEU A 120 36.70 -4.44 8.23
C LEU A 120 36.42 -4.58 6.74
N LYS A 121 36.97 -5.62 6.08
CA LYS A 121 36.80 -5.80 4.62
C LYS A 121 35.41 -6.30 4.24
N VAL A 122 34.92 -7.36 4.91
CA VAL A 122 33.59 -7.93 4.65
C VAL A 122 32.52 -6.88 5.02
N THR A 123 32.69 -6.20 6.16
CA THR A 123 31.72 -5.21 6.61
C THR A 123 31.66 -3.99 5.70
N LEU A 124 32.77 -3.53 5.13
CA LEU A 124 32.75 -2.36 4.23
C LEU A 124 32.04 -2.67 2.90
N VAL A 125 32.37 -3.80 2.27
CA VAL A 125 31.74 -4.22 1.01
C VAL A 125 30.25 -4.50 1.23
N GLY A 126 29.94 -5.25 2.29
CA GLY A 126 28.56 -5.53 2.67
C GLY A 126 27.74 -4.26 2.93
N VAL A 127 28.25 -3.29 3.69
CA VAL A 127 27.53 -2.01 3.92
C VAL A 127 27.28 -1.25 2.61
N VAL A 128 28.27 -1.20 1.70
CA VAL A 128 28.06 -0.57 0.38
C VAL A 128 26.96 -1.29 -0.40
N LEU A 129 26.96 -2.63 -0.40
CA LEU A 129 25.89 -3.42 -1.02
C LEU A 129 24.53 -3.15 -0.38
N GLN A 130 24.45 -3.04 0.96
CA GLN A 130 23.21 -2.70 1.65
C GLN A 130 22.66 -1.34 1.21
N VAL A 131 23.52 -0.33 1.06
CA VAL A 131 23.09 1.00 0.57
C VAL A 131 22.57 0.93 -0.87
N ILE A 132 23.25 0.20 -1.75
CA ILE A 132 22.82 0.00 -3.14
C ILE A 132 21.47 -0.73 -3.17
N VAL A 133 21.36 -1.87 -2.48
CA VAL A 133 20.13 -2.67 -2.44
C VAL A 133 18.99 -1.89 -1.82
N ALA A 134 19.20 -1.15 -0.72
CA ALA A 134 18.20 -0.28 -0.12
C ALA A 134 17.67 0.78 -1.10
N THR A 135 18.55 1.37 -1.92
CA THR A 135 18.18 2.36 -2.93
C THR A 135 17.30 1.72 -4.02
N VAL A 136 17.70 0.54 -4.51
CA VAL A 136 16.92 -0.24 -5.49
C VAL A 136 15.56 -0.64 -4.89
N THR A 137 15.52 -1.15 -3.66
CA THR A 137 14.28 -1.51 -2.96
C THR A 137 13.36 -0.30 -2.82
N ALA A 138 13.87 0.86 -2.42
CA ALA A 138 13.08 2.09 -2.30
C ALA A 138 12.45 2.49 -3.63
N PHE A 139 13.22 2.40 -4.71
CA PHE A 139 12.75 2.69 -6.05
C PHE A 139 11.64 1.73 -6.49
N VAL A 140 11.85 0.42 -6.33
CA VAL A 140 10.87 -0.62 -6.64
C VAL A 140 9.56 -0.41 -5.86
N LEU A 141 9.63 -0.17 -4.55
CA LEU A 141 8.44 0.12 -3.73
C LEU A 141 7.73 1.41 -4.19
N SER A 142 8.48 2.43 -4.61
CA SER A 142 7.90 3.66 -5.18
C SER A 142 7.12 3.38 -6.47
N LEU A 143 7.67 2.54 -7.35
CA LEU A 143 6.98 2.11 -8.57
C LEU A 143 5.71 1.31 -8.26
N ILE A 144 5.77 0.38 -7.30
CA ILE A 144 4.61 -0.42 -6.87
C ILE A 144 3.51 0.48 -6.28
N GLU A 145 3.86 1.43 -5.41
CA GLU A 145 2.90 2.40 -4.84
C GLU A 145 2.28 3.26 -5.95
N ARG A 146 3.08 3.68 -6.95
CA ARG A 146 2.61 4.44 -8.12
C ARG A 146 1.69 3.60 -9.00
N ALA A 147 2.00 2.34 -9.25
CA ALA A 147 1.17 1.42 -10.02
C ALA A 147 -0.20 1.24 -9.35
N GLY A 148 -0.25 1.02 -8.04
CA GLY A 148 -1.50 0.93 -7.30
C GLY A 148 -2.36 2.20 -7.43
N ARG A 149 -1.74 3.39 -7.30
CA ARG A 149 -2.44 4.67 -7.55
C ARG A 149 -2.96 4.79 -8.97
N PHE A 150 -2.12 4.45 -9.96
CA PHE A 150 -2.45 4.57 -11.37
C PHE A 150 -3.65 3.69 -11.73
N ILE A 151 -3.61 2.41 -11.36
CA ILE A 151 -4.69 1.45 -11.60
C ILE A 151 -5.98 1.92 -10.92
N ALA A 152 -5.92 2.33 -9.66
CA ALA A 152 -7.10 2.81 -8.94
C ALA A 152 -7.74 4.05 -9.60
N ARG A 153 -6.92 4.99 -10.10
CA ARG A 153 -7.42 6.15 -10.85
C ARG A 153 -8.01 5.75 -12.20
N ALA A 154 -7.35 4.88 -12.95
CA ALA A 154 -7.83 4.40 -14.24
C ALA A 154 -9.20 3.71 -14.10
N LEU A 155 -9.34 2.83 -13.10
CA LEU A 155 -10.61 2.15 -12.80
C LEU A 155 -11.70 3.14 -12.34
N SER A 156 -11.34 4.20 -11.61
CA SER A 156 -12.29 5.24 -11.17
C SER A 156 -12.66 6.23 -12.27
N ALA A 157 -11.81 6.39 -13.29
CA ALA A 157 -12.03 7.30 -14.43
C ALA A 157 -12.98 6.71 -15.48
N THR A 158 -13.30 5.41 -15.38
CA THR A 158 -14.38 4.81 -16.16
C THR A 158 -15.67 5.57 -15.86
N PRO A 159 -16.31 6.23 -16.85
CA PRO A 159 -17.54 6.95 -16.59
C PRO A 159 -18.53 5.96 -15.99
N ALA A 160 -19.04 6.27 -14.80
CA ALA A 160 -20.17 5.55 -14.25
C ALA A 160 -21.23 5.57 -15.35
N LEU A 161 -21.60 4.40 -15.89
CA LEU A 161 -22.79 4.27 -16.72
C LEU A 161 -23.87 5.03 -15.94
N ARG A 162 -24.32 6.18 -16.46
CA ARG A 162 -25.38 6.95 -15.84
C ARG A 162 -26.49 5.93 -15.65
N ARG A 163 -26.71 5.49 -14.41
CA ARG A 163 -27.81 4.60 -14.10
C ARG A 163 -29.00 5.36 -14.64
N ALA A 164 -29.62 4.84 -15.70
CA ALA A 164 -30.77 5.47 -16.31
C ALA A 164 -31.83 5.46 -15.22
N VAL A 165 -31.91 6.55 -14.45
CA VAL A 165 -33.01 6.77 -13.53
C VAL A 165 -34.17 7.04 -14.46
N VAL A 166 -34.93 5.98 -14.75
CA VAL A 166 -36.21 6.11 -15.40
C VAL A 166 -37.08 6.86 -14.39
N VAL A 167 -37.14 8.18 -14.53
CA VAL A 167 -38.15 8.99 -13.88
C VAL A 167 -39.45 8.67 -14.61
N LEU A 168 -40.14 7.62 -14.17
CA LEU A 168 -41.55 7.41 -14.50
C LEU A 168 -42.31 8.58 -13.90
N SER A 169 -42.44 9.64 -14.69
CA SER A 169 -43.34 10.74 -14.41
C SER A 169 -44.74 10.12 -14.42
N ARG A 170 -45.29 9.83 -13.25
CA ARG A 170 -46.70 9.43 -13.11
C ARG A 170 -47.52 10.62 -13.63
N PRO A 171 -48.32 10.47 -14.70
CA PRO A 171 -49.27 11.50 -15.06
C PRO A 171 -50.16 11.70 -13.84
N ARG A 172 -50.13 12.89 -13.24
CA ARG A 172 -51.17 13.25 -12.28
C ARG A 172 -52.45 13.33 -13.09
N ASP A 173 -53.29 12.32 -12.95
CA ASP A 173 -54.68 12.36 -13.37
C ASP A 173 -55.33 13.60 -12.75
N ALA A 174 -55.37 14.69 -13.52
CA ALA A 174 -56.14 15.88 -13.22
C ALA A 174 -57.44 15.85 -14.03
N ILE A 175 -58.14 14.72 -14.01
CA ILE A 175 -59.55 14.68 -14.40
C ILE A 175 -60.34 15.06 -13.15
N ARG A 176 -60.59 16.36 -12.97
CA ARG A 176 -61.62 16.83 -12.02
C ARG A 176 -62.95 16.89 -12.79
N PRO A 177 -63.96 16.07 -12.47
CA PRO A 177 -65.27 16.23 -13.09
C PRO A 177 -65.91 17.53 -12.56
N ARG A 178 -66.21 18.45 -13.47
CA ARG A 178 -66.99 19.66 -13.19
C ARG A 178 -68.47 19.26 -13.19
N LEU A 179 -69.05 19.02 -12.01
CA LEU A 179 -70.50 18.95 -11.84
C LEU A 179 -71.07 20.36 -11.99
N LEU A 180 -71.41 20.72 -13.22
CA LEU A 180 -72.07 21.97 -13.57
C LEU A 180 -73.33 21.59 -14.36
N PHE A 181 -74.48 22.03 -13.85
CA PHE A 181 -75.81 22.06 -14.50
C PHE A 181 -76.79 20.90 -14.27
N LEU A 182 -77.16 20.71 -13.00
CA LEU A 182 -78.51 20.34 -12.55
C LEU A 182 -78.68 21.12 -11.24
N THR A 183 -79.49 22.16 -11.06
CA THR A 183 -80.85 22.44 -11.50
C THR A 183 -81.14 23.95 -11.37
N ARG A 184 -81.77 24.55 -12.39
CA ARG A 184 -82.56 25.77 -12.23
C ARG A 184 -83.90 25.34 -11.61
N ALA A 185 -84.16 25.72 -10.37
CA ALA A 185 -85.50 25.71 -9.81
C ALA A 185 -85.67 26.96 -8.94
N SER A 186 -86.43 27.92 -9.47
CA SER A 186 -86.92 29.10 -8.76
C SER A 186 -88.08 28.72 -7.84
N PRO A 187 -88.13 29.25 -6.61
CA PRO A 187 -89.41 29.60 -6.02
C PRO A 187 -89.42 31.05 -5.49
N ARG A 188 -90.18 31.89 -6.20
CA ARG A 188 -91.20 32.85 -5.75
C ARG A 188 -90.84 33.85 -4.62
N ALA A 189 -90.93 35.14 -4.95
CA ALA A 189 -91.09 36.23 -4.00
C ALA A 189 -92.45 36.15 -3.27
N PRO A 190 -92.55 36.63 -2.02
CA PRO A 190 -93.78 36.57 -1.22
C PRO A 190 -94.88 37.51 -1.75
N PRO A 191 -96.17 37.18 -1.56
CA PRO A 191 -97.27 38.05 -1.99
C PRO A 191 -97.35 39.33 -1.14
N LEU A 192 -97.54 40.47 -1.80
CA LEU A 192 -97.89 41.73 -1.14
C LEU A 192 -99.36 41.67 -0.72
N ALA A 193 -99.60 41.75 0.59
CA ALA A 193 -100.93 41.95 1.15
C ALA A 193 -101.42 43.37 0.77
N LEU A 194 -102.48 43.45 -0.02
CA LEU A 194 -103.24 44.68 -0.21
C LEU A 194 -104.34 44.73 0.85
N LEU A 195 -104.24 45.72 1.73
CA LEU A 195 -105.30 46.21 2.60
C LEU A 195 -106.15 47.19 1.79
N SER A 196 -107.35 46.78 1.38
CA SER A 196 -108.60 47.56 1.22
C SER A 196 -109.57 46.84 0.29
#